data_AF-A0A3D1NW30-F1
#
_entry.id   AF-A0A3D1NW30-F1
#
_cell.length_a   1.000
_cell.length_b   1.000
_cell.length_c   1.000
_cell.angle_alpha   90.00
_cell.angle_beta   90.00
_cell.angle_gamma   90.00
#
_symmetry.space_group_name_H-M   'P 1'
#
loop_
_entity.id
_entity.type
_entity.pdbx_description
1 polymer ?
#
loop_
_entity_poly.entity_id
_entity_poly.type
_entity_poly.pdbx_seq_one_letter_code
_entity_poly.pdbx_strand_id
1 'polypeptide(L)'
;TIEAAAFMGCSSLATVTFEKGSQLKTIGGGYSSYYPNYYGAFADCTALTSIEIPASVETIEAAAFMRCSKLATVTFEKGSQLKTIGGDYSSSYYYGVFSDCTALKSIEIPASVETI
;
A
#
# COMPACT_ATOMS: atom_id res chain seq x y z
N THR A 1 -11.71 3.41 -4.99
CA THR A 1 -10.87 3.11 -3.80
C THR A 1 -10.82 1.62 -3.61
N ILE A 2 -9.68 1.09 -3.17
CA ILE A 2 -9.63 -0.23 -2.52
C ILE A 2 -9.75 0.05 -1.03
N GLU A 3 -10.82 -0.42 -0.41
CA GLU A 3 -11.04 -0.19 1.01
C GLU A 3 -10.00 -0.95 1.85
N ALA A 4 -9.76 -0.44 3.06
CA ALA A 4 -8.88 -1.09 3.99
C ALA A 4 -9.39 -2.51 4.31
N ALA A 5 -8.47 -3.45 4.48
CA ALA A 5 -8.73 -4.88 4.66
C ALA A 5 -9.38 -5.65 3.49
N ALA A 6 -9.63 -5.02 2.33
CA ALA A 6 -10.27 -5.69 1.18
C ALA A 6 -9.59 -7.00 0.75
N PHE A 7 -8.26 -7.06 0.83
CA PHE A 7 -7.44 -8.24 0.55
C PHE A 7 -6.53 -8.60 1.73
N MET A 8 -6.85 -8.16 2.94
CA MET A 8 -6.01 -8.46 4.11
C MET A 8 -5.91 -9.98 4.30
N GLY A 9 -4.68 -10.44 4.51
CA GLY A 9 -4.40 -11.86 4.78
C GLY A 9 -4.61 -12.77 3.58
N CYS A 10 -4.76 -12.23 2.36
CA CYS A 10 -4.77 -13.03 1.14
C CYS A 10 -3.38 -13.66 0.87
N SER A 11 -3.05 -14.69 1.65
CA SER A 11 -1.73 -15.33 1.69
C SER A 11 -1.35 -16.09 0.41
N SER A 12 -2.28 -16.27 -0.52
CA SER A 12 -2.04 -16.84 -1.85
C SER A 12 -1.99 -15.80 -2.97
N LEU A 13 -2.31 -14.53 -2.70
CA LEU A 13 -2.31 -13.47 -3.71
C LEU A 13 -0.87 -13.09 -4.08
N ALA A 14 -0.41 -13.57 -5.24
CA ALA A 14 0.98 -13.38 -5.68
C ALA A 14 1.22 -12.05 -6.41
N THR A 15 0.21 -11.58 -7.15
CA THR A 15 0.28 -10.39 -7.99
C THR A 15 -1.05 -9.67 -8.01
N VAL A 16 -1.02 -8.35 -8.18
CA VAL A 16 -2.19 -7.52 -8.45
C VAL A 16 -1.93 -6.72 -9.72
N THR A 17 -2.87 -6.77 -10.65
CA THR A 17 -2.82 -6.03 -11.92
C THR A 17 -4.02 -5.11 -12.00
N PHE A 18 -3.82 -3.92 -12.54
CA PHE A 18 -4.88 -2.96 -12.81
C PHE A 18 -5.07 -2.81 -14.31
N GLU A 19 -6.31 -2.64 -14.75
CA GLU A 19 -6.56 -2.31 -16.14
C GLU A 19 -6.00 -0.93 -16.48
N LYS A 20 -5.50 -0.78 -17.72
CA LYS A 20 -4.99 0.49 -18.21
C LYS A 20 -6.06 1.57 -18.09
N GLY A 21 -5.71 2.70 -17.47
CA GLY A 21 -6.67 3.77 -17.25
C GLY A 21 -7.61 3.52 -16.07
N SER A 22 -7.25 2.62 -15.15
CA SER A 22 -7.87 2.48 -13.84
C SER A 22 -8.14 3.86 -13.22
N GLN A 23 -9.32 4.04 -12.65
CA GLN A 23 -9.72 5.27 -11.95
C GLN A 23 -9.48 5.17 -10.43
N LEU A 24 -8.66 4.21 -10.00
CA LEU A 24 -8.37 3.98 -8.60
C LEU A 24 -7.65 5.17 -7.97
N LYS A 25 -8.29 5.84 -7.01
CA LYS A 25 -7.73 7.01 -6.31
C LYS A 25 -6.95 6.69 -5.05
N THR A 26 -7.41 5.69 -4.30
CA THR A 26 -6.88 5.40 -2.96
C THR A 26 -6.68 3.91 -2.77
N ILE A 27 -5.54 3.55 -2.19
CA ILE A 27 -5.28 2.22 -1.62
C ILE A 27 -5.37 2.36 -0.10
N GLY A 28 -6.42 1.75 0.46
CA GLY A 28 -6.86 2.04 1.82
C GLY A 28 -6.05 1.38 2.92
N GLY A 29 -6.12 1.96 4.10
CA GLY A 29 -5.50 1.47 5.31
C GLY A 29 -5.70 2.41 6.49
N GLY A 30 -5.32 1.99 7.70
CA GLY A 30 -5.58 2.81 8.88
C GLY A 30 -5.38 2.09 10.20
N TYR A 31 -5.91 2.74 11.24
CA TYR A 31 -5.90 2.29 12.63
C TYR A 31 -7.32 2.12 13.14
N SER A 32 -7.57 1.03 13.88
CA SER A 32 -8.84 0.78 14.56
C SER A 32 -8.57 0.30 15.97
N SER A 33 -9.32 0.83 16.92
CA SER A 33 -9.31 0.35 18.31
C SER A 33 -10.07 -0.97 18.50
N TYR A 34 -10.78 -1.46 17.49
CA TYR A 34 -11.66 -2.64 17.56
C TYR A 34 -11.19 -3.85 16.75
N TYR A 35 -10.44 -3.63 15.68
CA TYR A 35 -9.84 -4.66 14.81
C TYR A 35 -8.32 -4.56 14.93
N PRO A 36 -7.52 -5.61 14.64
CA PRO A 36 -6.10 -5.64 15.01
C PRO A 36 -5.49 -4.30 14.63
N ASN A 37 -4.90 -3.63 15.62
CA ASN A 37 -4.62 -2.19 15.70
C ASN A 37 -4.46 -1.46 14.34
N TYR A 38 -3.73 -2.05 13.39
CA TYR A 38 -3.55 -1.54 12.04
C TYR A 38 -4.06 -2.52 10.99
N TYR A 39 -4.72 -1.98 9.97
CA TYR A 39 -5.26 -2.75 8.86
C TYR A 39 -5.03 -2.01 7.54
N GLY A 40 -4.62 -2.75 6.52
CA GLY A 40 -4.36 -2.23 5.18
C GLY A 40 -5.07 -3.05 4.11
N ALA A 41 -5.28 -2.45 2.94
CA ALA A 41 -5.90 -3.08 1.79
C ALA A 41 -5.26 -4.43 1.44
N PHE A 42 -3.94 -4.52 1.53
CA PHE A 42 -3.14 -5.71 1.24
C PHE A 42 -2.30 -6.15 2.45
N ALA A 43 -2.65 -5.74 3.67
CA ALA A 43 -1.90 -6.13 4.86
C ALA A 43 -1.83 -7.67 4.99
N ASP A 44 -0.68 -8.20 5.39
CA ASP A 44 -0.41 -9.64 5.55
C ASP A 44 -0.56 -10.49 4.26
N CYS A 45 -0.52 -9.86 3.06
CA CYS A 45 -0.40 -10.56 1.78
C CYS A 45 1.02 -11.11 1.58
N THR A 46 1.36 -12.16 2.33
CA THR A 46 2.72 -12.72 2.38
C THR A 46 3.21 -13.40 1.10
N ALA A 47 2.33 -13.66 0.12
CA ALA A 47 2.72 -14.14 -1.20
C ALA A 47 2.90 -13.02 -2.24
N LEU A 48 2.46 -11.80 -1.97
CA LEU A 48 2.52 -10.71 -2.94
C LEU A 48 3.97 -10.35 -3.21
N THR A 49 4.45 -10.57 -4.44
CA THR A 49 5.86 -10.33 -4.80
C THR A 49 6.07 -8.97 -5.46
N SER A 50 5.05 -8.48 -6.14
CA SER A 50 5.12 -7.25 -6.93
C SER A 50 3.77 -6.56 -7.04
N ILE A 51 3.80 -5.24 -7.12
CA ILE A 51 2.65 -4.43 -7.49
C ILE A 51 3.07 -3.25 -8.38
N GLU A 52 2.27 -2.97 -9.39
CA GLU A 52 2.32 -1.73 -10.17
C GLU A 52 1.14 -0.86 -9.74
N ILE A 53 1.44 0.32 -9.19
CA ILE A 53 0.44 1.27 -8.71
C ILE A 53 -0.04 2.10 -9.90
N PRO A 54 -1.35 2.14 -10.20
CA PRO A 54 -1.85 2.86 -11.36
C PRO A 54 -1.68 4.37 -11.21
N ALA A 55 -1.52 5.07 -12.33
CA ALA A 55 -1.13 6.49 -12.34
C ALA A 55 -2.18 7.41 -11.70
N SER A 56 -3.41 6.95 -11.57
CA SER A 56 -4.53 7.68 -10.97
C SER A 56 -4.56 7.65 -9.45
N VAL A 57 -3.75 6.81 -8.80
CA VAL A 57 -3.67 6.75 -7.34
C VAL A 57 -3.04 8.04 -6.82
N GLU A 58 -3.76 8.69 -5.92
CA GLU A 58 -3.36 9.93 -5.25
C GLU A 58 -2.87 9.65 -3.83
N THR A 59 -3.42 8.61 -3.17
CA THR A 59 -3.12 8.30 -1.77
C THR A 59 -2.91 6.80 -1.56
N ILE A 60 -1.83 6.46 -0.85
CA ILE A 60 -1.63 5.15 -0.23
C ILE A 60 -1.60 5.34 1.28
N GLU A 61 -2.60 4.77 1.96
CA GLU A 61 -2.84 4.98 3.39
C GLU A 61 -2.01 4.05 4.29
N ALA A 62 -2.03 4.34 5.59
CA ALA A 62 -1.30 3.63 6.65
C ALA A 62 -1.45 2.11 6.52
N ALA A 63 -0.36 1.37 6.71
CA ALA A 63 -0.36 -0.09 6.71
C ALA A 63 -0.91 -0.78 5.42
N ALA A 64 -1.16 -0.06 4.31
CA ALA A 64 -1.76 -0.62 3.10
C ALA A 64 -1.07 -1.90 2.59
N PHE A 65 0.25 -2.01 2.75
CA PHE A 65 1.06 -3.18 2.40
C PHE A 65 1.83 -3.73 3.61
N MET A 66 1.35 -3.49 4.83
CA MET A 66 1.99 -3.97 6.06
C MET A 66 2.18 -5.49 5.99
N ARG A 67 3.37 -5.98 6.35
CA ARG A 67 3.71 -7.42 6.41
C ARG A 67 3.55 -8.18 5.09
N CYS A 68 3.56 -7.49 3.95
CA CYS A 68 3.79 -8.12 2.64
C CYS A 68 5.26 -8.56 2.53
N SER A 69 5.67 -9.58 3.29
CA SER A 69 7.08 -9.95 3.50
C SER A 69 7.83 -10.35 2.23
N LYS A 70 7.12 -10.81 1.19
CA LYS A 70 7.69 -11.15 -0.12
C LYS A 70 7.62 -10.02 -1.15
N LEU A 71 7.01 -8.87 -0.82
CA LEU A 71 6.87 -7.75 -1.74
C LEU A 71 8.25 -7.15 -1.99
N ALA A 72 8.81 -7.46 -3.16
CA ALA A 72 10.15 -7.07 -3.54
C ALA A 72 10.15 -5.90 -4.54
N THR A 73 9.05 -5.72 -5.27
CA THR A 73 8.95 -4.72 -6.35
C THR A 73 7.68 -3.90 -6.20
N VAL A 74 7.85 -2.60 -6.03
CA VAL A 74 6.76 -1.62 -6.10
C VAL A 74 7.12 -0.64 -7.20
N THR A 75 6.26 -0.53 -8.20
CA THR A 75 6.43 0.39 -9.33
C THR A 75 5.20 1.26 -9.48
N PHE A 76 5.34 2.36 -10.21
CA PHE A 76 4.26 3.31 -10.46
C PHE A 76 4.12 3.49 -11.96
N GLU A 77 2.89 3.46 -12.47
CA GLU A 77 2.64 3.78 -13.87
C GLU A 77 3.15 5.19 -14.21
N LYS A 78 3.57 5.38 -15.47
CA LYS A 78 4.05 6.67 -15.97
C LYS A 78 2.98 7.76 -15.76
N GLY A 79 3.42 8.92 -15.27
CA GLY A 79 2.52 10.03 -14.99
C GLY A 79 1.76 9.87 -13.67
N SER A 80 2.36 9.17 -12.71
CA SER A 80 1.82 9.02 -11.35
C SER A 80 1.32 10.36 -10.79
N GLN A 81 0.12 10.33 -10.23
CA GLN A 81 -0.52 11.43 -9.51
C GLN A 81 -0.37 11.28 -7.99
N LEU A 82 0.46 10.34 -7.53
CA LEU A 82 0.61 10.02 -6.12
C LEU A 82 1.09 11.24 -5.35
N LYS A 83 0.33 11.63 -4.32
CA LYS A 83 0.60 12.77 -3.44
C LYS A 83 1.06 12.32 -2.06
N THR A 84 0.46 11.26 -1.54
CA THR A 84 0.65 10.86 -0.14
C THR A 84 0.99 9.38 -0.02
N ILE A 85 2.08 9.08 0.69
CA ILE A 85 2.48 7.73 1.12
C ILE A 85 2.59 7.77 2.65
N GLY A 86 1.50 7.60 3.39
CA GLY A 86 1.55 7.99 4.80
C GLY A 86 0.62 7.24 5.72
N GLY A 87 1.11 7.04 6.95
CA GLY A 87 0.30 6.65 8.10
C GLY A 87 0.01 7.84 9.01
N ASP A 88 -1.14 7.82 9.68
CA ASP A 88 -1.56 8.89 10.59
C ASP A 88 -0.57 9.07 11.75
N TYR A 89 -0.19 10.33 12.02
CA TYR A 89 0.66 10.73 13.13
C TYR A 89 -0.05 10.83 14.48
N SER A 90 -1.32 10.47 14.54
CA SER A 90 -2.12 10.65 15.74
C SER A 90 -1.96 9.52 16.80
N SER A 91 -1.41 8.35 16.43
CA SER A 91 -1.28 7.22 17.36
C SER A 91 0.15 6.96 17.82
N SER A 92 0.33 6.53 19.07
CA SER A 92 1.65 6.19 19.64
C SER A 92 2.35 4.99 18.99
N TYR A 93 1.63 4.25 18.14
CA TYR A 93 2.16 3.19 17.31
C TYR A 93 2.08 3.67 15.86
N TYR A 94 3.10 3.40 15.06
CA TYR A 94 3.18 3.90 13.70
C TYR A 94 3.52 2.77 12.77
N TYR A 95 2.61 2.44 11.85
CA TYR A 95 2.87 1.52 10.77
C TYR A 95 2.86 2.32 9.46
N GLY A 96 4.05 2.53 8.91
CA GLY A 96 4.20 3.02 7.55
C GLY A 96 3.58 2.06 6.54
N VAL A 97 3.30 2.59 5.35
CA VAL A 97 2.68 1.89 4.21
C VAL A 97 3.29 0.51 3.94
N PHE A 98 4.62 0.41 4.01
CA PHE A 98 5.41 -0.79 3.72
C PHE A 98 6.10 -1.40 4.96
N SER A 99 5.52 -1.20 6.15
CA SER A 99 6.07 -1.80 7.38
C SER A 99 6.20 -3.32 7.24
N ASP A 100 7.31 -3.90 7.68
CA ASP A 100 7.60 -5.34 7.58
C ASP A 100 7.61 -5.92 6.13
N CYS A 101 7.71 -5.07 5.09
CA CYS A 101 8.01 -5.51 3.72
C CYS A 101 9.50 -5.86 3.58
N THR A 102 9.95 -6.95 4.21
CA THR A 102 11.37 -7.29 4.35
C THR A 102 12.11 -7.61 3.05
N ALA A 103 11.38 -7.96 1.98
CA ALA A 103 11.96 -8.15 0.64
C ALA A 103 12.15 -6.85 -0.16
N LEU A 104 11.51 -5.75 0.24
CA LEU A 104 11.59 -4.47 -0.47
C LEU A 104 12.92 -3.77 -0.16
N LYS A 105 13.86 -3.83 -1.11
CA LYS A 105 15.20 -3.25 -0.94
C LYS A 105 15.32 -1.80 -1.40
N SER A 106 14.50 -1.42 -2.38
CA SER A 106 14.50 -0.09 -2.97
C SER A 106 13.12 0.20 -3.54
N ILE A 107 12.74 1.47 -3.52
CA ILE A 107 11.54 1.98 -4.17
C ILE A 107 11.89 3.34 -4.79
N GLU A 108 11.49 3.54 -6.04
CA GLU A 108 11.59 4.85 -6.69
C GLU A 108 10.32 5.64 -6.35
N ILE A 109 10.46 6.67 -5.52
CA ILE A 109 9.35 7.52 -5.12
C ILE A 109 9.02 8.49 -6.27
N PRO A 110 7.78 8.53 -6.78
CA PRO A 110 7.41 9.46 -7.84
C PRO A 110 7.65 10.92 -7.42
N ALA A 111 8.13 11.74 -8.36
CA ALA A 111 8.39 13.17 -8.12
C ALA A 111 7.12 13.97 -7.73
N SER A 112 5.93 13.41 -7.91
CA SER A 112 4.66 14.01 -7.52
C SER A 112 4.35 13.93 -6.02
N VAL A 113 5.07 13.09 -5.28
CA VAL A 113 4.82 12.83 -3.85
C VAL A 113 5.18 14.08 -3.04
N GLU A 114 4.23 14.51 -2.23
CA GLU A 114 4.32 15.71 -1.39
C GLU A 114 4.48 15.34 0.09
N THR A 115 3.96 14.20 0.54
CA THR A 115 3.96 13.78 1.96
C THR A 115 4.31 12.30 2.13
N ILE A 116 5.16 12.01 3.11
CA ILE A 116 5.52 10.67 3.63
C ILE A 116 5.36 10.65 5.14
#